data_AF-A0A7C1EY30-F1
#
_entry.id   AF-A0A7C1EY30-F1
#
_cell.length_a   1.000
_cell.length_b   1.000
_cell.length_c   1.000
_cell.angle_alpha   90.00
_cell.angle_beta   90.00
_cell.angle_gamma   90.00
#
_symmetry.space_group_name_H-M   'P 1'
#
loop_
_entity.id
_entity.type
_entity.pdbx_description
1 polymer ?
#
loop_
_entity_poly.entity_id
_entity_poly.type
_entity_poly.pdbx_seq_one_letter_code
_entity_poly.pdbx_strand_id
1 'polypeptide(L)' 'MWLVLPEQQLIEVYTRDEDLILTANDTLTGSDLLPEFSIPVREVVNV' A
#
# COMPACT_ATOMS: atom_id res chain seq x y z
N MET A 1 6.02 5.01 5.49
CA MET A 1 4.70 5.47 5.97
C MET A 1 3.67 5.14 4.90
N TRP A 2 2.49 4.68 5.28
CA TRP A 2 1.42 4.38 4.32
C TRP A 2 0.24 5.33 4.56
N LEU A 3 -0.21 6.00 3.52
CA LEU A 3 -1.43 6.81 3.52
C LEU A 3 -2.50 6.06 2.74
N VAL A 4 -3.56 5.64 3.43
CA VAL A 4 -4.68 4.92 2.82
C VAL A 4 -5.75 5.93 2.40
N LEU A 5 -6.18 5.88 1.14
CA LEU A 5 -7.16 6.78 0.55
C LEU A 5 -8.34 5.96 -0.03
N PRO A 6 -9.28 5.49 0.82
CA PRO A 6 -10.33 4.55 0.41
C PRO A 6 -11.26 5.09 -0.68
N GLU A 7 -11.62 6.36 -0.61
CA GLU A 7 -12.48 7.03 -1.61
C GLU A 7 -11.85 7.02 -3.02
N GLN A 8 -10.53 6.94 -3.09
CA GLN A 8 -9.74 6.95 -4.34
C GLN A 8 -9.22 5.54 -4.70
N GLN A 9 -9.52 4.54 -3.87
CA GLN A 9 -9.13 3.14 -4.07
C GLN A 9 -7.60 2.95 -4.24
N LEU A 10 -6.81 3.72 -3.48
CA LEU A 10 -5.35 3.68 -3.56
C LEU A 10 -4.67 3.84 -2.19
N ILE A 11 -3.39 3.49 -2.15
CA ILE A 11 -2.47 3.68 -1.03
C ILE A 11 -1.21 4.38 -1.55
N GLU A 12 -0.80 5.45 -0.88
CA GLU A 12 0.49 6.08 -1.11
C GLU A 12 1.51 5.54 -0.11
N VAL A 13 2.61 5.01 -0.64
CA VAL A 13 3.71 4.42 0.13
C VAL A 13 4.91 5.35 0.05
N TYR A 14 5.25 5.93 1.19
CA TYR A 14 6.40 6.82 1.36
C TYR A 14 7.54 6.06 2.03
N THR A 15 8.65 5.92 1.32
CA THR A 15 9.91 5.38 1.86
C THR A 15 10.95 6.49 1.97
N ARG A 16 12.19 6.16 2.36
CA ARG A 16 13.29 7.14 2.29
C ARG A 16 13.70 7.43 0.85
N ASP A 17 13.55 6.44 -0.03
CA ASP A 17 14.18 6.44 -1.35
C ASP A 17 13.18 6.79 -2.46
N GLU A 18 11.90 6.44 -2.27
CA GLU A 18 10.84 6.67 -3.25
C GLU A 18 9.44 6.80 -2.64
N ASP A 19 8.56 7.39 -3.45
CA ASP A 19 7.12 7.50 -3.24
C ASP A 19 6.40 6.65 -4.31
N LEU A 20 5.54 5.74 -3.87
CA LEU A 20 4.81 4.82 -4.74
C LEU A 20 3.30 5.00 -4.55
N ILE A 21 2.54 4.95 -5.64
CA ILE A 21 1.08 4.89 -5.61
C ILE A 21 0.66 3.47 -5.97
N LEU A 22 -0.05 2.82 -5.06
CA LEU A 22 -0.61 1.48 -5.26
C LEU A 22 -2.13 1.58 -5.42
N THR A 23 -2.66 0.97 -6.47
CA THR A 23 -4.09 0.90 -6.77
C THR A 23 -4.71 -0.40 -6.24
N ALA A 24 -6.04 -0.54 -6.30
CA ALA A 24 -6.74 -1.77 -5.90
C ALA A 24 -6.26 -3.06 -6.62
N ASN A 25 -5.59 -2.94 -7.76
CA ASN A 25 -5.03 -4.10 -8.49
C ASN A 25 -3.64 -4.52 -7.99
N ASP A 26 -3.00 -3.68 -7.17
CA ASP A 26 -1.65 -3.89 -6.69
C ASP A 26 -1.64 -4.64 -5.34
N THR A 27 -0.44 -4.99 -4.89
CA THR A 27 -0.19 -5.65 -3.61
C THR A 27 0.68 -4.75 -2.74
N LEU A 28 0.22 -4.48 -1.53
CA LEU A 28 0.99 -3.77 -0.52
C LEU A 28 1.92 -4.76 0.18
N THR A 29 3.23 -4.48 0.15
CA THR A 29 4.25 -5.28 0.84
C THR A 29 4.89 -4.49 1.97
N GLY A 30 5.45 -5.21 2.93
CA GLY A 30 6.14 -4.63 4.08
C GLY A 30 7.56 -4.12 3.80
N SER A 31 8.05 -4.32 2.57
CA SER A 31 9.44 -4.15 2.16
C SER A 31 10.40 -4.77 3.19
N ASP A 32 11.58 -4.16 3.42
CA ASP A 32 12.57 -4.66 4.38
C ASP A 32 12.15 -4.49 5.85
N LEU A 33 11.13 -3.65 6.12
CA LEU A 33 10.69 -3.34 7.49
C LEU A 33 9.79 -4.44 8.06
N LEU A 34 8.99 -5.08 7.21
CA LEU A 34 8.09 -6.17 7.58
C LEU A 34 8.23 -7.29 6.54
N PRO A 35 9.30 -8.12 6.65
CA PRO A 35 9.47 -9.27 5.79
C PRO A 35 8.22 -10.16 5.84
N GLU A 36 7.86 -10.75 4.70
CA GLU A 36 6.70 -11.64 4.52
C GLU A 36 5.32 -10.97 4.61
N PHE A 37 5.22 -9.70 5.03
CA PHE A 37 3.95 -8.97 4.94
C PHE A 37 3.58 -8.72 3.49
N SER A 38 2.39 -9.19 3.09
CA SER A 38 1.82 -9.01 1.76
C SER A 38 0.30 -9.03 1.86
N ILE A 39 -0.35 -8.02 1.31
CA ILE A 39 -1.82 -7.93 1.27
C ILE A 39 -2.28 -7.27 -0.04
N PRO A 40 -3.31 -7.80 -0.72
CA PRO A 40 -3.91 -7.11 -1.87
C PRO A 40 -4.49 -5.76 -1.44
N VAL A 41 -4.20 -4.68 -2.17
CA VAL A 41 -4.65 -3.33 -1.80
C VAL A 41 -6.18 -3.25 -1.69
N ARG A 42 -6.91 -3.97 -2.56
CA ARG A 42 -8.38 -4.07 -2.52
C ARG A 42 -8.95 -4.50 -1.16
N GLU A 43 -8.22 -5.30 -0.39
CA GLU A 43 -8.69 -5.77 0.93
C GLU A 43 -8.55 -4.67 2.00
N VAL A 44 -7.69 -3.69 1.75
CA VAL A 44 -7.44 -2.55 2.65
C VAL A 44 -8.38 -1.39 2.35
N VAL A 45 -8.69 -1.14 1.08
CA VAL A 45 -9.48 0.04 0.65
C VAL A 45 -10.99 -0.22 0.58
N ASN A 46 -11.45 -1.48 0.70
CA ASN A 46 -12.88 -1.86 0.69
C ASN A 46 -13.48 -2.02 2.09
N VAL A 47 -13.22 -1.06 2.98
CA VAL A 47 -13.74 -1.06 4.36
C VAL A 47 -15.18 -0.59 4.44
#